data_AF-A0A654TUE6-F1
#
_entry.id   AF-A0A654TUE6-F1
#
_cell.length_a   1.000
_cell.length_b   1.000
_cell.length_c   1.000
_cell.angle_alpha   90.00
_cell.angle_beta   90.00
_cell.angle_gamma   90.00
#
_symmetry.space_group_name_H-M   'P 1'
#
loop_
_entity.id
_entity.type
_entity.pdbx_description
1 polymer ?
#
loop_
_entity_poly.entity_id
_entity_poly.type
_entity_poly.pdbx_seq_one_letter_code
_entity_poly.pdbx_strand_id
1 'polypeptide(L)'
;MAYRTWRWWLATAVAFFAVVVLIGFWVAGSHEVQSAIGTPTEIDELVSHDVQSYYSEHPAASFALQVWVNNSWVATTCIAMSVVLGLPIPLVLFDNAANVGLIAGLMFQAGKGDFLLGLLLPHGLLELTAVFLAAAIGMRLGWSVISAGNRPRGQVLAEQGRGVVSVAVGLVGVFLVAGLIEAVVTPSPLPTFVRIAVGIIAEAVFLSYIGYFGRRAAQAGETGDMEDAPDVVPTG
;
A
#
# COMPACT_ATOMS: atom_id res chain seq x y z
N MET A 1 9.05 13.63 -6.83
CA MET A 1 9.64 12.31 -6.52
C MET A 1 8.88 11.11 -7.11
N ALA A 2 7.59 10.93 -6.80
CA ALA A 2 6.78 9.75 -7.19
C ALA A 2 6.82 9.36 -8.68
N TYR A 3 6.73 10.34 -9.58
CA TYR A 3 6.81 10.11 -11.03
C TYR A 3 8.18 9.55 -11.48
N ARG A 4 9.28 10.06 -10.91
CA ARG A 4 10.64 9.60 -11.26
C ARG A 4 10.92 8.17 -10.75
N THR A 5 10.14 7.70 -9.78
CA THR A 5 10.31 6.38 -9.15
C THR A 5 9.35 5.33 -9.68
N TRP A 6 8.58 5.58 -10.75
CA TRP A 6 7.58 4.65 -11.33
C TRP A 6 8.05 3.21 -11.48
N ARG A 7 9.30 3.01 -11.91
CA ARG A 7 9.88 1.66 -12.06
C ARG A 7 9.98 0.91 -10.74
N TRP A 8 10.27 1.62 -9.64
CA TRP A 8 10.42 1.02 -8.32
C TRP A 8 9.07 0.58 -7.78
N TRP A 9 8.05 1.45 -7.76
CA TRP A 9 6.74 1.04 -7.23
C TRP A 9 5.99 0.09 -8.17
N LEU A 10 6.23 0.14 -9.49
CA LEU A 10 5.73 -0.90 -10.39
C LEU A 10 6.38 -2.26 -10.09
N ALA A 11 7.70 -2.31 -9.91
CA ALA A 11 8.38 -3.55 -9.54
C ALA A 11 7.90 -4.08 -8.19
N THR A 12 7.70 -3.20 -7.21
CA THR A 12 7.09 -3.52 -5.91
C THR A 12 5.69 -4.13 -6.09
N ALA A 13 4.82 -3.49 -6.89
CA ALA A 13 3.47 -3.97 -7.15
C ALA A 13 3.47 -5.35 -7.80
N VAL A 14 4.30 -5.55 -8.84
CA VAL A 14 4.41 -6.84 -9.54
C VAL A 14 4.89 -7.93 -8.59
N ALA A 15 5.94 -7.67 -7.80
CA ALA A 15 6.45 -8.64 -6.83
C ALA A 15 5.41 -8.96 -5.74
N PHE A 16 4.72 -7.94 -5.23
CA PHE A 16 3.67 -8.11 -4.24
C PHE A 16 2.54 -8.99 -4.77
N PHE A 17 1.96 -8.66 -5.93
CA PHE A 17 0.88 -9.45 -6.52
C PHE A 17 1.33 -10.86 -6.92
N ALA A 18 2.58 -11.04 -7.35
CA ALA A 18 3.12 -12.38 -7.60
C ALA A 18 3.10 -13.23 -6.32
N VAL A 19 3.51 -12.67 -5.17
CA VAL A 19 3.45 -13.36 -3.87
C VAL A 19 2.02 -13.66 -3.45
N VAL A 20 1.10 -12.69 -3.56
CA VAL A 20 -0.34 -12.88 -3.26
C VAL A 20 -0.90 -14.04 -4.08
N VAL A 21 -0.63 -14.05 -5.39
CA VAL A 21 -1.13 -15.07 -6.31
C VAL A 21 -0.55 -16.45 -5.99
N LEU A 22 0.77 -16.53 -5.78
CA LEU A 22 1.45 -17.79 -5.45
C LEU A 22 0.92 -18.39 -4.15
N ILE A 23 0.81 -17.58 -3.09
CA ILE A 23 0.30 -18.02 -1.80
C ILE A 23 -1.18 -18.35 -1.88
N GLY A 24 -1.98 -17.53 -2.56
CA GLY A 24 -3.40 -17.78 -2.75
C GLY A 24 -3.69 -19.08 -3.48
N PHE A 25 -2.98 -19.37 -4.57
CA PHE A 25 -3.10 -20.66 -5.27
C PHE A 25 -2.63 -21.84 -4.42
N TRP A 26 -1.54 -21.67 -3.66
CA TRP A 26 -1.02 -22.72 -2.80
C TRP A 26 -1.99 -23.07 -1.68
N VAL A 27 -2.54 -22.06 -1.02
CA VAL A 27 -3.56 -22.22 0.04
C VAL A 27 -4.84 -22.81 -0.53
N ALA A 28 -5.36 -22.30 -1.65
CA ALA A 28 -6.59 -22.81 -2.25
C ALA A 28 -6.47 -24.27 -2.75
N GLY A 29 -5.26 -24.68 -3.17
CA GLY A 29 -5.00 -25.98 -3.78
C GLY A 29 -4.53 -27.09 -2.83
N SER A 30 -4.13 -26.79 -1.59
CA SER A 30 -3.57 -27.78 -0.65
C SER A 30 -4.36 -27.86 0.66
N HIS A 31 -4.96 -29.03 0.90
CA HIS A 31 -5.61 -29.33 2.17
C HIS A 31 -4.61 -29.44 3.32
N GLU A 32 -3.37 -29.88 3.07
CA GLU A 32 -2.34 -29.90 4.11
C GLU A 32 -2.02 -28.49 4.60
N VAL A 33 -1.89 -27.52 3.69
CA VAL A 33 -1.64 -26.11 4.04
C VAL A 33 -2.81 -25.55 4.85
N GLN A 34 -4.04 -25.82 4.43
CA GLN A 34 -5.24 -25.41 5.17
C GLN A 34 -5.26 -25.99 6.59
N SER A 35 -4.98 -27.29 6.72
CA SER A 35 -4.94 -27.95 8.02
C SER A 35 -3.84 -27.42 8.96
N ALA A 36 -2.77 -26.84 8.39
CA ALA A 36 -1.73 -26.18 9.16
C ALA A 36 -2.11 -24.75 9.59
N ILE A 37 -3.07 -24.12 8.90
CA ILE A 37 -3.60 -22.78 9.22
C ILE A 37 -4.64 -22.87 10.35
N GLY A 38 -5.55 -23.84 10.26
CA GLY A 38 -6.61 -24.03 11.25
C GLY A 38 -7.42 -25.31 11.00
N THR A 39 -8.28 -25.64 11.96
CA THR A 39 -9.24 -26.73 11.81
C THR A 39 -10.29 -26.38 10.73
N PRO A 40 -10.93 -27.39 10.09
CA PRO A 40 -11.98 -27.12 9.12
C PRO A 40 -13.10 -26.24 9.66
N THR A 41 -13.44 -26.39 10.94
CA THR A 41 -14.46 -25.58 11.61
C THR A 41 -14.03 -24.13 11.80
N GLU A 42 -12.77 -23.87 12.19
CA GLU A 42 -12.24 -22.50 12.32
C GLU A 42 -12.14 -21.81 10.95
N ILE A 43 -11.75 -22.53 9.90
CA ILE A 43 -11.71 -21.98 8.53
C ILE A 43 -13.12 -21.71 8.01
N ASP A 44 -14.06 -22.62 8.26
CA ASP A 44 -15.46 -22.41 7.89
C ASP A 44 -16.05 -21.24 8.66
N GLU A 45 -15.80 -21.10 9.96
CA GLU A 45 -16.23 -19.95 10.77
C GLU A 45 -15.64 -18.64 10.25
N LEU A 46 -14.33 -18.63 9.95
CA LEU A 46 -13.64 -17.47 9.36
C LEU A 46 -14.31 -17.02 8.06
N VAL A 47 -14.53 -17.95 7.14
CA VAL A 47 -15.03 -17.66 5.79
C VAL A 47 -16.54 -17.42 5.79
N SER A 48 -17.30 -18.20 6.56
CA SER A 48 -18.77 -18.20 6.57
C SER A 48 -19.33 -17.06 7.42
N HIS A 49 -18.80 -16.87 8.62
CA HIS A 49 -19.30 -15.96 9.63
C HIS A 49 -18.39 -14.76 9.80
N ASP A 50 -17.10 -14.91 10.10
CA ASP A 50 -16.26 -13.77 10.46
C ASP A 50 -16.13 -12.76 9.31
N VAL A 51 -15.84 -13.17 8.08
CA VAL A 51 -15.72 -12.20 6.97
C VAL A 51 -17.08 -11.54 6.63
N GLN A 52 -18.22 -12.08 7.06
CA GLN A 52 -19.52 -11.43 6.87
C GLN A 52 -19.92 -10.58 8.09
N SER A 53 -19.88 -11.15 9.29
CA SER A 53 -20.17 -10.51 10.58
C SER A 53 -19.22 -9.35 10.85
N TYR A 54 -17.93 -9.51 10.58
CA TYR A 54 -16.91 -8.46 10.69
C TYR A 54 -17.27 -7.21 9.87
N TYR A 55 -17.93 -7.39 8.71
CA TYR A 55 -18.37 -6.30 7.84
C TYR A 55 -19.78 -5.78 8.11
N SER A 56 -20.63 -6.54 8.82
CA SER A 56 -22.01 -6.13 9.15
C SER A 56 -22.22 -5.66 10.60
N GLU A 57 -21.34 -6.04 11.54
CA GLU A 57 -21.52 -5.79 12.98
C GLU A 57 -20.75 -4.58 13.52
N HIS A 58 -19.72 -4.11 12.82
CA HIS A 58 -18.97 -2.91 13.20
C HIS A 58 -19.56 -1.66 12.54
N PRO A 59 -19.64 -0.51 13.26
CA PRO A 59 -19.90 0.77 12.60
C PRO A 59 -18.90 0.94 11.45
N ALA A 60 -19.39 1.16 10.23
CA ALA A 60 -18.53 1.27 9.03
C ALA A 60 -17.33 2.22 9.21
N ALA A 61 -17.50 3.25 10.06
CA ALA A 61 -16.44 4.18 10.43
C ALA A 61 -15.31 3.56 11.29
N SER A 62 -15.60 2.66 12.24
CA SER A 62 -14.54 2.04 13.07
C SER A 62 -13.75 1.01 12.28
N PHE A 63 -14.41 0.29 11.38
CA PHE A 63 -13.77 -0.64 10.47
C PHE A 63 -12.86 0.10 9.47
N ALA A 64 -13.39 1.15 8.83
CA ALA A 64 -12.60 2.00 7.93
C ALA A 64 -11.38 2.61 8.61
N LEU A 65 -11.52 3.00 9.88
CA LEU A 65 -10.39 3.49 10.67
C LEU A 65 -9.34 2.39 10.91
N GLN A 66 -9.73 1.14 11.13
CA GLN A 66 -8.80 0.04 11.37
C GLN A 66 -7.96 -0.30 10.13
N VAL A 67 -8.60 -0.44 8.96
CA VAL A 67 -7.91 -0.72 7.69
C VAL A 67 -7.01 0.47 7.31
N TRP A 68 -7.52 1.69 7.44
CA TRP A 68 -6.75 2.91 7.23
C TRP A 68 -5.51 2.99 8.15
N VAL A 69 -5.67 2.73 9.45
CA VAL A 69 -4.55 2.72 10.42
C VAL A 69 -3.53 1.66 10.02
N ASN A 70 -3.97 0.46 9.66
CA ASN A 70 -3.08 -0.63 9.28
C ASN A 70 -2.25 -0.29 8.03
N ASN A 71 -2.90 0.19 6.96
CA ASN A 71 -2.20 0.55 5.71
C ASN A 71 -1.29 1.78 5.90
N SER A 72 -1.74 2.77 6.68
CA SER A 72 -0.92 3.93 7.06
C SER A 72 0.30 3.53 7.89
N TRP A 73 0.13 2.56 8.80
CA TRP A 73 1.22 2.00 9.60
C TRP A 73 2.25 1.26 8.76
N VAL A 74 1.80 0.44 7.80
CA VAL A 74 2.69 -0.26 6.85
C VAL A 74 3.47 0.74 6.01
N ALA A 75 2.81 1.77 5.46
CA ALA A 75 3.46 2.81 4.68
C ALA A 75 4.47 3.62 5.51
N THR A 76 4.11 3.98 6.74
CA THR A 76 5.00 4.69 7.68
C THR A 76 6.21 3.83 8.03
N THR A 77 6.00 2.55 8.29
CA THR A 77 7.08 1.59 8.55
C THR A 77 8.00 1.48 7.35
N CYS A 78 7.47 1.38 6.13
CA CYS A 78 8.28 1.35 4.91
C CYS A 78 9.18 2.59 4.78
N ILE A 79 8.64 3.78 5.07
CA ILE A 79 9.43 5.02 5.06
C ILE A 79 10.47 5.02 6.19
N ALA A 80 10.10 4.61 7.41
CA ALA A 80 11.02 4.55 8.55
C ALA A 80 12.19 3.57 8.31
N MET A 81 11.93 2.43 7.67
CA MET A 81 12.94 1.43 7.33
C MET A 81 13.96 1.92 6.30
N SER A 82 13.76 3.08 5.67
CA SER A 82 14.79 3.72 4.85
C SER A 82 16.07 4.04 5.63
N VAL A 83 15.97 4.27 6.96
CA VAL A 83 17.11 4.52 7.85
C VAL A 83 18.07 3.34 7.89
N VAL A 84 17.54 2.12 7.81
CA VAL A 84 18.31 0.86 7.73
C VAL A 84 18.45 0.40 6.27
N LEU A 85 18.80 1.34 5.39
CA LEU A 85 19.03 1.15 3.96
C LEU A 85 17.81 0.68 3.15
N GLY A 86 16.61 0.67 3.75
CA GLY A 86 15.40 0.14 3.12
C GLY A 86 15.43 -1.38 2.93
N LEU A 87 16.43 -2.09 3.47
CA LEU A 87 16.58 -3.54 3.34
C LEU A 87 15.44 -4.36 3.97
N PRO A 88 14.81 -3.92 5.08
CA PRO A 88 13.67 -4.66 5.64
C PRO A 88 12.35 -4.47 4.89
N ILE A 89 12.24 -3.50 3.98
CA ILE A 89 10.99 -3.16 3.29
C ILE A 89 10.42 -4.36 2.50
N PRO A 90 11.21 -5.14 1.74
CA PRO A 90 10.71 -6.35 1.09
C PRO A 90 10.13 -7.38 2.05
N LEU A 91 10.63 -7.50 3.29
CA LEU A 91 10.08 -8.42 4.29
C LEU A 91 8.71 -7.94 4.78
N VAL A 92 8.57 -6.65 5.07
CA VAL A 92 7.28 -6.04 5.45
C VAL A 92 6.23 -6.25 4.36
N LEU A 93 6.62 -6.06 3.10
CA LEU A 93 5.74 -6.29 1.96
C LEU A 93 5.41 -7.76 1.74
N PHE A 94 6.37 -8.65 1.99
CA PHE A 94 6.15 -10.10 1.91
C PHE A 94 5.11 -10.54 2.95
N ASP A 95 5.25 -10.11 4.21
CA ASP A 95 4.29 -10.45 5.27
C ASP A 95 2.89 -9.92 4.95
N ASN A 96 2.80 -8.69 4.42
CA ASN A 96 1.52 -8.13 3.99
C ASN A 96 0.92 -8.91 2.80
N ALA A 97 1.72 -9.23 1.78
CA ALA A 97 1.30 -10.03 0.63
C ALA A 97 0.89 -11.45 1.02
N ALA A 98 1.61 -12.07 1.96
CA ALA A 98 1.31 -13.40 2.46
C ALA A 98 -0.03 -13.46 3.18
N ASN A 99 -0.32 -12.46 4.03
CA ASN A 99 -1.62 -12.34 4.70
C ASN A 99 -2.77 -12.14 3.68
N VAL A 100 -2.58 -11.27 2.69
CA VAL A 100 -3.58 -11.07 1.62
C VAL A 100 -3.78 -12.35 0.80
N GLY A 101 -2.69 -13.03 0.42
CA GLY A 101 -2.73 -14.30 -0.31
C GLY A 101 -3.41 -15.42 0.46
N LEU A 102 -3.15 -15.51 1.77
CA LEU A 102 -3.79 -16.46 2.68
C LEU A 102 -5.31 -16.28 2.69
N ILE A 103 -5.79 -15.07 2.99
CA ILE A 103 -7.22 -14.77 3.06
C ILE A 103 -7.88 -14.99 1.68
N ALA A 104 -7.21 -14.55 0.61
CA ALA A 104 -7.69 -14.77 -0.74
C ALA A 104 -7.82 -16.26 -1.06
N GLY A 105 -6.80 -17.07 -0.76
CA GLY A 105 -6.82 -18.51 -1.00
C GLY A 105 -8.02 -19.20 -0.34
N LEU A 106 -8.26 -18.93 0.94
CA LEU A 106 -9.39 -19.49 1.69
C LEU A 106 -10.75 -19.03 1.13
N MET A 107 -10.89 -17.73 0.85
CA MET A 107 -12.14 -17.15 0.34
C MET A 107 -12.47 -17.63 -1.07
N PHE A 108 -11.49 -17.73 -1.97
CA PHE A 108 -11.69 -18.22 -3.33
C PHE A 108 -12.03 -19.71 -3.35
N GLN A 109 -11.37 -20.52 -2.51
CA GLN A 109 -11.68 -21.95 -2.39
C GLN A 109 -13.13 -22.18 -1.93
N ALA A 110 -13.63 -21.36 -1.01
CA ALA A 110 -14.99 -21.44 -0.50
C ALA A 110 -16.04 -20.77 -1.41
N GLY A 111 -15.67 -20.34 -2.62
CA GLY A 111 -16.58 -19.69 -3.56
C GLY A 111 -17.01 -18.27 -3.18
N LYS A 112 -16.31 -17.63 -2.22
CA LYS A 112 -16.56 -16.25 -1.76
C LYS A 112 -15.58 -15.22 -2.33
N GLY A 113 -14.86 -15.55 -3.40
CA GLY A 113 -13.91 -14.65 -4.05
C GLY A 113 -14.52 -13.31 -4.49
N ASP A 114 -15.70 -13.32 -5.09
CA ASP A 114 -16.40 -12.10 -5.53
C ASP A 114 -16.76 -11.18 -4.36
N PHE A 115 -17.11 -11.77 -3.22
CA PHE A 115 -17.40 -11.00 -1.99
C PHE A 115 -16.13 -10.35 -1.46
N LEU A 116 -15.02 -11.09 -1.36
CA LEU A 116 -13.72 -10.55 -0.96
C LEU A 116 -13.28 -9.39 -1.88
N LEU A 117 -13.35 -9.57 -3.19
CA LEU A 117 -12.97 -8.53 -4.15
C LEU A 117 -13.89 -7.30 -4.04
N GLY A 118 -15.18 -7.50 -3.82
CA GLY A 118 -16.14 -6.42 -3.61
C GLY A 118 -15.89 -5.60 -2.35
N LEU A 119 -15.26 -6.19 -1.34
CA LEU A 119 -14.85 -5.52 -0.11
C LEU A 119 -13.49 -4.83 -0.28
N LEU A 120 -12.52 -5.52 -0.89
CA LEU A 120 -11.14 -5.05 -0.99
C LEU A 120 -10.91 -3.99 -2.07
N LEU A 121 -11.45 -4.18 -3.27
CA LEU A 121 -11.09 -3.35 -4.43
C LEU A 121 -11.59 -1.89 -4.40
N PRO A 122 -12.74 -1.52 -3.79
CA PRO A 122 -13.21 -0.14 -3.79
C PRO A 122 -12.21 0.87 -3.21
N HIS A 123 -11.54 0.55 -2.10
CA HIS A 123 -10.50 1.40 -1.49
C HIS A 123 -9.10 0.83 -1.64
N GLY A 124 -8.96 -0.50 -1.59
CA GLY A 124 -7.68 -1.19 -1.48
C GLY A 124 -6.77 -1.00 -2.68
N LEU A 125 -7.31 -0.70 -3.88
CA LEU A 125 -6.50 -0.30 -5.03
C LEU A 125 -5.64 0.92 -4.71
N LEU A 126 -6.29 1.98 -4.20
CA LEU A 126 -5.63 3.25 -3.88
C LEU A 126 -4.65 3.09 -2.70
N GLU A 127 -5.03 2.30 -1.70
CA GLU A 127 -4.17 2.03 -0.53
C GLU A 127 -2.93 1.22 -0.90
N LEU A 128 -3.08 0.15 -1.70
CA LEU A 128 -1.95 -0.66 -2.15
C LEU A 128 -0.99 0.17 -3.00
N THR A 129 -1.51 0.99 -3.93
CA THR A 129 -0.67 1.90 -4.71
C THR A 129 0.08 2.89 -3.83
N ALA A 130 -0.57 3.45 -2.80
CA ALA A 130 0.05 4.31 -1.80
C ALA A 130 1.17 3.59 -1.02
N VAL A 131 0.94 2.35 -0.57
CA VAL A 131 1.93 1.51 0.10
C VAL A 131 3.12 1.19 -0.82
N PHE A 132 2.87 0.83 -2.08
CA PHE A 132 3.95 0.55 -3.04
C PHE A 132 4.79 1.79 -3.33
N LEU A 133 4.15 2.95 -3.41
CA LEU A 133 4.84 4.23 -3.55
C LEU A 133 5.71 4.53 -2.32
N ALA A 134 5.18 4.36 -1.10
CA ALA A 134 5.92 4.52 0.14
C ALA A 134 7.14 3.58 0.21
N ALA A 135 6.93 2.29 -0.08
CA ALA A 135 7.98 1.29 -0.12
C ALA A 135 9.07 1.60 -1.15
N ALA A 136 8.68 1.97 -2.37
CA ALA A 136 9.61 2.34 -3.43
C ALA A 136 10.47 3.56 -3.05
N ILE A 137 9.85 4.57 -2.44
CA ILE A 137 10.55 5.77 -1.98
C ILE A 137 11.47 5.45 -0.80
N GLY A 138 11.01 4.65 0.16
CA GLY A 138 11.80 4.21 1.29
C GLY A 138 13.03 3.40 0.86
N MET A 139 12.86 2.43 -0.06
CA MET A 139 13.96 1.65 -0.60
C MET A 139 14.94 2.53 -1.39
N ARG A 140 14.43 3.48 -2.19
CA ARG A 140 15.29 4.39 -2.96
C ARG A 140 16.07 5.37 -2.07
N LEU A 141 15.45 5.88 -0.99
CA LEU A 141 16.12 6.70 0.00
C LEU A 141 17.23 5.89 0.69
N GLY A 142 16.94 4.67 1.12
CA GLY A 142 17.94 3.76 1.69
C GLY A 142 19.09 3.44 0.74
N TRP A 143 18.78 3.17 -0.53
CA TRP A 143 19.79 2.91 -1.58
C TRP A 143 20.70 4.12 -1.84
N SER A 144 20.22 5.33 -1.58
CA SER A 144 21.03 6.55 -1.78
C SER A 144 22.26 6.62 -0.86
N VAL A 145 22.25 5.90 0.27
CA VAL A 145 23.42 5.76 1.16
C VAL A 145 24.54 4.94 0.50
N ILE A 146 24.13 3.88 -0.21
CA ILE A 146 25.04 2.96 -0.90
C ILE A 146 25.55 3.60 -2.19
N SER A 147 24.65 4.20 -2.98
CA SER A 147 24.92 4.74 -4.31
C SER A 147 24.81 6.27 -4.35
N ALA A 148 25.55 6.96 -3.48
CA ALA A 148 25.59 8.44 -3.43
C ALA A 148 26.44 9.08 -4.56
N GLY A 149 27.18 8.27 -5.33
CA GLY A 149 28.15 8.77 -6.32
C GLY A 149 29.28 9.55 -5.66
N ASN A 150 29.69 10.67 -6.25
CA ASN A 150 30.76 11.54 -5.74
C ASN A 150 30.28 12.56 -4.70
N ARG A 151 28.99 12.54 -4.31
CA ARG A 151 28.41 13.52 -3.38
C ARG A 151 28.51 13.03 -1.93
N PRO A 152 28.66 13.94 -0.96
CA PRO A 152 28.58 13.57 0.46
C PRO A 152 27.24 12.88 0.78
N ARG A 153 27.30 11.71 1.42
CA ARG A 153 26.11 10.90 1.73
C ARG A 153 25.07 11.68 2.54
N GLY A 154 25.51 12.46 3.53
CA GLY A 154 24.63 13.30 4.35
C GLY A 154 23.85 14.33 3.54
N GLN A 155 24.48 14.94 2.54
CA GLN A 155 23.82 15.91 1.65
C GLN A 155 22.75 15.23 0.78
N VAL A 156 23.09 14.08 0.17
CA VAL A 156 22.14 13.31 -0.65
C VAL A 156 20.95 12.85 0.18
N LEU A 157 21.20 12.38 1.41
CA LEU A 157 20.15 11.97 2.35
C LEU A 157 19.24 13.13 2.75
N ALA A 158 19.79 14.30 3.06
CA ALA A 158 18.99 15.47 3.43
C ALA A 158 18.07 15.90 2.28
N GLU A 159 18.61 16.02 1.06
CA GLU A 159 17.85 16.42 -0.13
C GLU A 159 16.77 15.40 -0.51
N GLN A 160 17.11 14.11 -0.54
CA GLN A 160 16.13 13.06 -0.85
C GLN A 160 15.12 12.88 0.28
N GLY A 161 15.54 13.06 1.54
CA GLY A 161 14.70 12.98 2.73
C GLY A 161 13.60 14.05 2.74
N ARG A 162 13.91 15.30 2.39
CA ARG A 162 12.88 16.36 2.26
C ARG A 162 11.84 16.01 1.19
N GLY A 163 12.27 15.46 0.06
CA GLY A 163 11.37 14.94 -0.97
C GLY A 163 10.49 13.78 -0.48
N VAL A 164 10.99 12.92 0.42
CA VAL A 164 10.22 11.84 1.04
C VAL A 164 9.13 12.39 1.96
N VAL A 165 9.41 13.44 2.73
CA VAL A 165 8.41 14.11 3.58
C VAL A 165 7.25 14.66 2.75
N SER A 166 7.55 15.34 1.63
CA SER A 166 6.52 15.84 0.71
C SER A 166 5.63 14.71 0.18
N VAL A 167 6.20 13.54 -0.13
CA VAL A 167 5.39 12.39 -0.54
C VAL A 167 4.60 11.80 0.62
N ALA A 168 5.19 11.67 1.82
CA ALA A 168 4.49 11.18 3.00
C ALA A 168 3.24 12.00 3.31
N VAL A 169 3.33 13.34 3.25
CA VAL A 169 2.19 14.25 3.40
C VAL A 169 1.14 14.00 2.31
N GLY A 170 1.56 13.84 1.05
CA GLY A 170 0.66 13.48 -0.03
C GLY A 170 -0.06 12.14 0.20
N LEU A 171 0.65 11.13 0.71
CA LEU A 171 0.09 9.81 1.02
C LEU A 171 -0.96 9.87 2.13
N VAL A 172 -0.81 10.74 3.15
CA VAL A 172 -1.87 10.95 4.16
C VAL A 172 -3.18 11.36 3.50
N GLY A 173 -3.13 12.26 2.52
CA GLY A 173 -4.31 12.68 1.75
C GLY A 173 -4.90 11.53 0.93
N VAL A 174 -4.05 10.69 0.32
CA VAL A 174 -4.48 9.51 -0.45
C VAL A 174 -5.17 8.49 0.45
N PHE A 175 -4.59 8.18 1.61
CA PHE A 175 -5.20 7.27 2.58
C PHE A 175 -6.51 7.83 3.13
N LEU A 176 -6.62 9.15 3.36
CA LEU A 176 -7.90 9.76 3.75
C LEU A 176 -8.99 9.52 2.70
N VAL A 177 -8.68 9.69 1.41
CA VAL A 177 -9.63 9.39 0.33
C VAL A 177 -10.01 7.92 0.32
N ALA A 178 -9.06 7.01 0.49
CA ALA A 178 -9.34 5.58 0.57
C ALA A 178 -10.27 5.24 1.76
N GLY A 179 -10.00 5.77 2.96
CA GLY A 179 -10.83 5.57 4.13
C GLY A 179 -12.24 6.16 3.98
N LEU A 180 -12.40 7.25 3.23
CA LEU A 180 -13.72 7.78 2.86
C LEU A 180 -14.48 6.84 1.91
N ILE A 181 -13.79 6.27 0.91
CA ILE A 181 -14.39 5.27 0.03
C ILE A 181 -14.80 4.05 0.84
N GLU A 182 -13.98 3.61 1.78
CA GLU A 182 -14.31 2.49 2.66
C GLU A 182 -15.52 2.78 3.55
N ALA A 183 -15.56 3.94 4.20
CA ALA A 183 -16.65 4.29 5.11
C ALA A 183 -18.00 4.50 4.40
N VAL A 184 -17.98 4.92 3.13
CA VAL A 184 -19.20 5.31 2.39
C VAL A 184 -19.59 4.32 1.30
N VAL A 185 -18.63 3.84 0.51
CA VAL A 185 -18.88 3.03 -0.69
C VAL A 185 -18.89 1.55 -0.36
N THR A 186 -17.94 1.05 0.45
CA THR A 186 -17.87 -0.37 0.82
C THR A 186 -19.15 -0.90 1.47
N PRO A 187 -19.75 -0.24 2.50
CA PRO A 187 -20.98 -0.71 3.14
C PRO A 187 -22.26 -0.33 2.37
N SER A 188 -22.15 0.41 1.26
CA SER A 188 -23.33 0.87 0.51
C SER A 188 -24.10 -0.31 -0.12
N PRO A 189 -25.42 -0.17 -0.34
CA PRO A 189 -26.23 -1.17 -1.03
C PRO A 189 -25.97 -1.21 -2.55
N LEU A 190 -24.92 -0.54 -3.04
CA LEU A 190 -24.60 -0.49 -4.45
C LEU A 190 -24.15 -1.87 -4.96
N PRO A 191 -24.46 -2.21 -6.22
CA PRO A 191 -23.93 -3.41 -6.85
C PRO A 191 -22.40 -3.44 -6.77
N THR A 192 -21.82 -4.62 -6.55
CA THR A 192 -20.36 -4.80 -6.38
C THR A 192 -19.55 -4.16 -7.51
N PHE A 193 -19.98 -4.31 -8.76
CA PHE A 193 -19.28 -3.71 -9.90
C PHE A 193 -19.25 -2.17 -9.84
N VAL A 194 -20.27 -1.52 -9.27
CA VAL A 194 -20.32 -0.06 -9.11
C VAL A 194 -19.32 0.37 -8.04
N ARG A 195 -19.26 -0.34 -6.92
CA ARG A 195 -18.28 -0.08 -5.84
C ARG A 195 -16.85 -0.21 -6.36
N ILE A 196 -16.57 -1.28 -7.12
CA ILE A 196 -15.27 -1.49 -7.77
C ILE A 196 -14.97 -0.36 -8.78
N ALA A 197 -15.95 0.07 -9.58
CA ALA A 197 -15.75 1.16 -10.54
C ALA A 197 -15.36 2.48 -9.85
N VAL A 198 -15.94 2.79 -8.68
CA VAL A 198 -15.53 3.97 -7.89
C VAL A 198 -14.06 3.87 -7.50
N GLY A 199 -13.60 2.71 -7.03
CA GLY A 199 -12.19 2.49 -6.69
C GLY A 199 -11.25 2.63 -7.89
N ILE A 200 -11.64 2.07 -9.05
CA ILE A 200 -10.88 2.20 -10.30
C ILE A 200 -10.79 3.68 -10.72
N ILE A 201 -11.87 4.45 -10.60
CA ILE A 201 -11.87 5.87 -10.93
C ILE A 201 -10.95 6.64 -9.98
N ALA A 202 -11.02 6.38 -8.67
CA ALA A 202 -10.15 7.02 -7.68
C ALA A 202 -8.67 6.74 -7.96
N GLU A 203 -8.33 5.48 -8.23
CA GLU A 203 -6.98 5.06 -8.63
C GLU A 203 -6.54 5.74 -9.93
N ALA A 204 -7.40 5.75 -10.96
CA ALA A 204 -7.09 6.39 -12.23
C ALA A 204 -6.84 7.91 -12.08
N VAL A 205 -7.62 8.59 -11.22
CA VAL A 205 -7.41 10.00 -10.89
C VAL A 205 -6.06 10.20 -10.20
N PHE A 206 -5.72 9.34 -9.24
CA PHE A 206 -4.43 9.41 -8.53
C PHE A 206 -3.23 9.19 -9.47
N LEU A 207 -3.28 8.14 -10.29
CA LEU A 207 -2.24 7.86 -11.29
C LEU A 207 -2.12 8.99 -12.32
N SER A 208 -3.25 9.54 -12.77
CA SER A 208 -3.28 10.69 -13.70
C SER A 208 -2.68 11.94 -13.06
N TYR A 209 -2.96 12.19 -11.77
CA TYR A 209 -2.36 13.28 -11.00
C TYR A 209 -0.84 13.14 -10.94
N ILE A 210 -0.32 11.96 -10.58
CA ILE A 210 1.13 11.69 -10.56
C ILE A 210 1.73 11.86 -11.96
N GLY A 211 1.08 11.34 -12.99
CA GLY A 211 1.55 11.40 -14.37
C GLY A 211 1.61 12.83 -14.91
N TYR A 212 0.53 13.60 -14.75
CA TYR A 212 0.42 14.95 -15.28
C TYR A 212 1.31 15.94 -14.51
N PHE A 213 1.10 16.08 -13.20
CA PHE A 213 1.85 17.04 -12.39
C PHE A 213 3.30 16.60 -12.18
N GLY A 214 3.54 15.30 -12.00
CA GLY A 214 4.89 14.78 -11.83
C GLY A 214 5.75 14.90 -13.08
N ARG A 215 5.18 14.78 -14.28
CA ARG A 215 5.89 15.06 -15.53
C ARG A 215 6.24 16.53 -15.68
N ARG A 216 5.29 17.43 -15.38
CA ARG A 216 5.51 18.88 -15.44
C ARG A 216 6.58 19.34 -14.44
N ALA A 217 6.49 18.88 -13.19
CA ALA A 217 7.50 19.14 -12.16
C ALA A 217 8.88 18.59 -12.55
N ALA A 218 8.93 17.38 -13.14
CA ALA A 218 10.19 16.81 -13.62
C ALA A 218 10.82 17.64 -14.76
N GLN A 219 10.02 18.22 -15.64
CA GLN A 219 10.48 19.11 -16.71
C GLN A 219 10.95 20.48 -16.17
N ALA A 220 10.33 20.96 -15.08
CA ALA A 220 10.72 22.19 -14.40
C ALA A 220 11.96 22.04 -13.50
N GLY A 221 12.51 20.82 -13.37
CA GLY A 221 13.66 20.54 -12.50
C GLY A 221 13.30 20.31 -11.03
N GLU A 222 12.04 20.48 -10.65
CA GLU A 222 11.57 20.31 -9.27
C GLU A 222 11.79 18.87 -8.78
N THR A 223 12.39 18.75 -7.59
CA THR A 223 12.69 17.47 -6.95
C THR A 223 11.61 17.06 -5.95
N GLY A 224 10.75 18.01 -5.54
CA GLY A 224 9.82 17.89 -4.42
C GLY A 224 10.44 18.32 -3.08
N ASP A 225 11.59 18.98 -3.14
CA ASP A 225 12.20 19.65 -2.00
C ASP A 225 11.34 20.86 -1.59
N MET A 226 11.08 21.04 -0.30
CA MET A 226 10.45 22.26 0.20
C MET A 226 11.58 23.27 0.44
N GLU A 227 11.77 24.20 -0.49
CA GLU A 227 12.86 25.21 -0.51
C GLU A 227 12.93 26.11 0.75
N ASP A 228 11.98 26.02 1.69
CA ASP A 228 11.87 26.88 2.88
C ASP A 228 12.27 26.23 4.22
N ALA A 229 12.93 25.07 4.24
CA ALA A 229 13.52 24.55 5.48
C ALA A 229 14.80 25.36 5.81
N PRO A 230 14.88 26.09 6.94
CA PRO A 230 16.05 26.90 7.24
C PRO A 230 17.30 26.03 7.31
N ASP A 231 18.25 26.30 6.42
CA ASP A 231 19.59 25.71 6.43
C ASP A 231 20.30 26.13 7.73
N VAL A 232 20.12 25.36 8.81
CA VAL A 232 20.98 25.42 9.99
C VAL A 232 22.23 24.60 9.69
N VAL A 233 23.12 25.17 8.88
CA VAL A 233 24.49 24.67 8.76
C VAL A 233 25.22 25.05 10.05
N PRO A 234 25.72 24.10 10.87
CA PRO A 234 26.58 24.46 11.99
C PRO A 234 27.90 24.97 11.43
N THR A 235 28.17 26.26 11.58
CA THR A 235 29.52 26.81 11.43
C THR A 235 30.32 26.39 12.67
N GLY A 236 31.13 25.33 12.54
CA GLY A 236 32.07 24.86 13.55
C GLY A 236 33.32 24.33 12.90
#